data_AF-A0A194PRQ3-F1
#
_entry.id   AF-A0A194PRQ3-F1
#
_cell.length_a   1.000
_cell.length_b   1.000
_cell.length_c   1.000
_cell.angle_alpha   90.00
_cell.angle_beta   90.00
_cell.angle_gamma   90.00
#
_symmetry.space_group_name_H-M   'P 1'
#
loop_
_entity.id
_entity.type
_entity.pdbx_description
1 polymer ?
#
loop_
_entity_poly.entity_id
_entity_poly.type
_entity_poly.pdbx_seq_one_letter_code
_entity_poly.pdbx_strand_id
1 'polypeptide(L)'
;MENNEVRKVRPMETTQTTSEPEENRPQKIPSILIIQHWGEEWVPVLSSDQSNQRSDQPPFSNAYLSGMPSRKRRCIRRSRPPTDLDGFINASLNEVSGSVSDGDASSVRAAFRDHIRRLVRARVALVEAADPERYTNAASFLQSSSEISEAQTARC
;
A
#
# COMPACT_ATOMS: atom_id res chain seq x y z
N MET A 1 -26.81 -38.06 16.31
CA MET A 1 -26.33 -36.71 16.68
C MET A 1 -25.10 -36.48 15.84
N GLU A 2 -25.25 -35.66 14.81
CA GLU A 2 -24.30 -35.43 13.73
C GLU A 2 -23.35 -34.30 14.16
N ASN A 3 -22.06 -34.62 14.30
CA ASN A 3 -21.05 -33.65 14.70
C ASN A 3 -20.56 -32.90 13.46
N ASN A 4 -21.07 -31.68 13.28
CA ASN A 4 -20.66 -30.77 12.21
C ASN A 4 -19.39 -30.01 12.64
N GLU A 5 -18.22 -30.55 12.30
CA GLU A 5 -16.93 -29.92 12.58
C GLU A 5 -16.65 -28.81 11.55
N VAL A 6 -16.95 -27.57 11.95
CA VAL A 6 -16.63 -26.37 11.18
C VAL A 6 -15.10 -26.28 11.06
N ARG A 7 -14.57 -26.67 9.89
CA ARG A 7 -13.16 -26.49 9.54
C ARG A 7 -12.83 -24.99 9.54
N LYS A 8 -12.23 -24.52 10.64
CA LYS A 8 -11.70 -23.17 10.80
C LYS A 8 -10.51 -23.01 9.84
N VAL A 9 -10.78 -22.50 8.64
CA VAL A 9 -9.75 -22.15 7.66
C VAL A 9 -8.91 -21.02 8.28
N ARG A 10 -7.65 -21.30 8.58
CA ARG A 10 -6.69 -20.29 9.03
C ARG A 10 -6.50 -19.27 7.90
N PRO A 11 -6.49 -17.96 8.17
CA PRO A 11 -6.13 -16.99 7.16
C PRO A 11 -4.69 -17.25 6.71
N MET A 12 -4.52 -17.40 5.40
CA MET A 12 -3.22 -17.60 4.76
C MET A 12 -2.44 -16.29 4.90
N GLU A 13 -1.42 -16.26 5.75
CA GLU A 13 -0.52 -15.12 5.89
C GLU A 13 0.19 -14.92 4.54
N THR A 14 -0.13 -13.80 3.91
CA THR A 14 0.48 -13.38 2.67
C THR A 14 1.79 -12.70 3.04
N THR A 15 2.91 -13.33 2.70
CA THR A 15 4.25 -12.75 2.77
C THR A 15 4.29 -11.46 1.97
N GLN A 16 4.11 -10.34 2.66
CA GLN A 16 4.75 -9.10 2.30
C GLN A 16 5.84 -8.88 3.34
N THR A 17 7.08 -9.00 2.89
CA THR A 17 8.30 -8.80 3.67
C THR A 17 8.34 -7.39 4.22
N THR A 18 7.67 -7.18 5.35
CA THR A 18 8.07 -6.23 6.38
C THR A 18 8.60 -7.11 7.49
N SER A 19 9.93 -7.12 7.64
CA SER A 19 10.67 -7.92 8.64
C SER A 19 10.20 -9.38 8.74
N GLU A 20 10.68 -10.25 7.83
CA GLU A 20 10.61 -11.68 8.14
C GLU A 20 11.44 -11.96 9.39
N PRO A 21 10.94 -12.76 10.35
CA PRO A 21 11.79 -13.29 11.40
C PRO A 21 12.95 -14.04 10.74
N GLU A 22 14.18 -13.86 11.25
CA GLU A 22 15.44 -14.44 10.73
C GLU A 22 15.39 -15.94 10.42
N GLU A 23 14.39 -16.65 10.94
CA GLU A 23 14.09 -18.07 10.73
C GLU A 23 13.71 -18.44 9.29
N ASN A 24 13.25 -17.49 8.45
CA ASN A 24 12.82 -17.77 7.07
C ASN A 24 13.81 -17.27 5.99
N ARG A 25 15.01 -16.83 6.40
CA ARG A 25 16.07 -16.47 5.44
C ARG A 25 16.43 -17.74 4.65
N PRO A 26 16.46 -17.70 3.30
CA PRO A 26 16.85 -18.88 2.52
C PRO A 26 18.25 -19.30 2.96
N GLN A 27 18.36 -20.53 3.47
CA GLN A 27 19.63 -21.10 3.88
C GLN A 27 20.61 -21.01 2.71
N LYS A 28 21.84 -20.55 2.99
CA LYS A 28 22.90 -20.42 2.00
C LYS A 28 23.09 -21.78 1.30
N ILE A 29 22.90 -21.81 -0.02
CA ILE A 29 23.00 -23.04 -0.82
C ILE A 29 24.49 -23.47 -0.82
N PRO A 30 24.81 -24.68 -0.34
CA PRO A 30 26.18 -25.18 -0.35
C PRO A 30 26.76 -25.25 -1.77
N SER A 31 28.03 -24.87 -1.92
CA SER A 31 28.73 -24.88 -3.22
C SER A 31 28.70 -26.25 -3.91
N ILE A 32 28.68 -27.35 -3.13
CA ILE A 32 28.60 -28.71 -3.68
C ILE A 32 27.29 -28.94 -4.45
N LEU A 33 26.18 -28.37 -3.98
CA LEU A 33 24.89 -28.49 -4.66
C LEU A 33 24.86 -27.65 -5.94
N ILE A 34 25.56 -26.50 -5.92
CA ILE A 34 25.71 -25.65 -7.11
C ILE A 34 26.46 -26.43 -8.21
N ILE A 35 27.60 -27.04 -7.86
CA ILE A 35 28.40 -27.84 -8.78
C ILE A 35 27.58 -28.99 -9.37
N GLN A 36 26.82 -29.71 -8.53
CA GLN A 36 26.06 -30.88 -8.96
C GLN A 36 24.95 -30.56 -9.98
N HIS A 37 24.28 -29.41 -9.85
CA HIS A 37 23.07 -29.10 -10.63
C HIS A 37 23.29 -28.04 -11.72
N TRP A 38 24.29 -27.18 -11.58
CA TRP A 38 24.55 -26.08 -12.51
C TRP A 38 25.98 -26.07 -13.07
N GLY A 39 26.94 -26.70 -12.40
CA GLY A 39 28.35 -26.70 -12.80
C GLY A 39 29.23 -25.77 -11.95
N GLU A 40 30.55 -25.98 -12.02
CA GLU A 40 31.54 -25.27 -11.20
C GLU A 40 31.66 -23.77 -11.56
N GLU A 41 31.38 -23.43 -12.82
CA GLU A 41 31.42 -22.06 -13.33
C GLU A 41 30.38 -21.15 -12.68
N TRP A 42 29.27 -21.72 -12.18
CA TRP A 42 28.20 -20.97 -11.52
C TRP A 42 28.44 -20.73 -10.02
N VAL A 43 29.41 -21.44 -9.42
CA VAL A 43 29.75 -21.32 -7.99
C VAL A 43 30.07 -19.88 -7.58
N PRO A 44 30.96 -19.13 -8.24
CA PRO A 44 31.28 -17.76 -7.83
C PRO A 44 30.08 -16.81 -7.99
N VAL A 45 29.27 -16.97 -9.05
CA VAL A 45 28.10 -16.12 -9.33
C VAL A 45 27.02 -16.33 -8.27
N LEU A 46 26.60 -17.57 -8.06
CA LEU A 46 25.52 -17.89 -7.13
C LEU A 46 25.94 -17.71 -5.66
N SER A 47 27.20 -17.94 -5.32
CA SER A 47 27.70 -17.68 -3.96
C SER A 47 27.75 -16.18 -3.65
N SER A 48 28.06 -15.35 -4.65
CA SER A 48 28.04 -13.89 -4.52
C SER A 48 26.62 -13.34 -4.44
N ASP A 49 25.69 -13.82 -5.27
CA ASP A 49 24.29 -13.40 -5.22
C ASP A 49 23.67 -13.68 -3.84
N GLN A 50 23.94 -14.85 -3.26
CA GLN A 50 23.50 -15.20 -1.91
C GLN A 50 23.99 -14.22 -0.82
N SER A 51 25.10 -13.52 -1.04
CA SER A 51 25.59 -12.48 -0.12
C SER A 51 24.97 -11.10 -0.38
N ASN A 52 24.48 -10.87 -1.60
CA ASN A 52 23.96 -9.59 -2.06
C ASN A 52 22.43 -9.52 -2.08
N GLN A 53 21.73 -10.63 -1.80
CA GLN A 53 20.27 -10.63 -1.66
C GLN A 53 19.85 -9.73 -0.50
N ARG A 54 19.42 -8.52 -0.86
CA ARG A 54 18.85 -7.54 0.06
C ARG A 54 17.39 -7.87 0.32
N SER A 55 16.99 -7.86 1.58
CA SER A 55 15.59 -8.01 2.01
C SER A 55 14.70 -6.82 1.65
N ASP A 56 15.31 -5.66 1.42
CA ASP A 56 14.59 -4.39 1.36
C ASP A 56 14.20 -4.06 -0.08
N GLN A 57 13.18 -4.77 -0.57
CA GLN A 57 12.57 -4.47 -1.86
C GLN A 57 11.51 -3.35 -1.71
N PRO A 58 11.62 -2.23 -2.44
CA PRO A 58 10.60 -1.19 -2.40
C PRO A 58 9.28 -1.68 -3.01
N PRO A 59 8.15 -1.02 -2.70
CA PRO A 59 6.85 -1.38 -3.24
C PRO A 59 6.83 -1.39 -4.78
N PHE A 60 6.26 -2.46 -5.36
CA PHE A 60 6.17 -2.60 -6.81
C PHE A 60 5.37 -1.47 -7.49
N SER A 61 5.87 -1.01 -8.63
CA SER A 61 5.21 0.00 -9.46
C SER A 61 3.96 -0.56 -10.15
N ASN A 62 3.02 0.32 -10.54
CA ASN A 62 1.82 -0.10 -11.27
C ASN A 62 2.14 -0.72 -12.63
N ALA A 63 3.21 -0.27 -13.31
CA ALA A 63 3.66 -0.84 -14.57
C ALA A 63 4.06 -2.32 -14.39
N TYR A 64 4.85 -2.62 -13.36
CA TYR A 64 5.24 -4.00 -13.04
C TYR A 64 4.04 -4.88 -12.67
N LEU A 65 3.14 -4.35 -11.84
CA LEU A 65 1.93 -5.06 -11.41
C LEU A 65 0.95 -5.34 -12.57
N SER A 66 0.97 -4.53 -13.63
CA SER A 66 0.07 -4.71 -14.78
C SER A 66 0.35 -6.01 -15.54
N GLY A 67 1.62 -6.40 -15.65
CA GLY A 67 2.04 -7.67 -16.25
C GLY A 67 1.87 -8.88 -15.33
N MET A 68 1.61 -8.67 -14.04
CA MET A 68 1.38 -9.77 -13.11
C MET A 68 -0.03 -10.36 -13.24
N PRO A 69 -0.20 -11.68 -13.06
CA PRO A 69 -1.50 -12.32 -12.96
C PRO A 69 -2.40 -11.66 -11.92
N SER A 70 -3.70 -11.55 -12.22
CA SER A 70 -4.68 -10.84 -11.39
C SER A 70 -4.70 -11.32 -9.93
N ARG A 71 -4.54 -12.62 -9.70
CA ARG A 71 -4.45 -13.22 -8.35
C ARG A 71 -3.23 -12.73 -7.57
N LYS A 72 -2.04 -12.75 -8.19
CA LYS A 72 -0.80 -12.25 -7.57
C LYS A 72 -0.89 -10.75 -7.29
N ARG A 73 -1.41 -10.00 -8.26
CA ARG A 73 -1.63 -8.54 -8.15
C ARG A 73 -2.52 -8.17 -6.97
N ARG A 74 -3.60 -8.93 -6.74
CA ARG A 74 -4.52 -8.72 -5.63
C ARG A 74 -3.84 -8.93 -4.27
N CYS A 75 -3.06 -9.98 -4.13
CA CYS A 75 -2.32 -10.25 -2.88
C CYS A 75 -1.34 -9.12 -2.57
N ILE A 76 -0.53 -8.72 -3.56
CA ILE A 76 0.46 -7.64 -3.39
C ILE A 76 -0.20 -6.28 -3.08
N ARG A 77 -1.37 -6.01 -3.68
CA ARG A 77 -2.11 -4.77 -3.44
C ARG A 77 -2.79 -4.73 -2.07
N ARG A 78 -3.20 -5.86 -1.50
CA ARG A 78 -3.88 -5.91 -0.18
C ARG A 78 -2.98 -5.50 0.96
N SER A 79 -1.70 -5.79 0.85
CA SER A 79 -0.70 -5.48 1.87
C SER A 79 -0.14 -4.05 1.76
N ARG A 80 -0.33 -3.40 0.61
CA ARG A 80 0.15 -2.04 0.40
C ARG A 80 -0.70 -1.08 1.24
N PRO A 81 -0.10 -0.07 1.91
CA PRO A 81 -0.88 1.01 2.47
C PRO A 81 -1.80 1.57 1.38
N PRO A 82 -3.05 1.90 1.71
CA PRO A 82 -4.02 2.30 0.71
C PRO A 82 -3.47 3.41 -0.18
N THR A 83 -3.38 3.14 -1.48
CA THR A 83 -2.91 4.13 -2.46
C THR A 83 -3.98 5.13 -2.84
N ASP A 84 -5.23 4.80 -2.48
CA ASP A 84 -6.37 5.68 -2.64
C ASP A 84 -6.59 6.45 -1.34
N LEU A 85 -6.93 7.72 -1.48
CA LEU A 85 -7.16 8.62 -0.36
C LEU A 85 -8.31 8.10 0.51
N ASP A 86 -9.36 7.58 -0.09
CA ASP A 86 -10.50 7.03 0.67
C ASP A 86 -10.09 5.82 1.48
N GLY A 87 -9.26 4.95 0.92
CA GLY A 87 -8.68 3.83 1.64
C GLY A 87 -7.77 4.29 2.78
N PHE A 88 -6.98 5.34 2.59
CA PHE A 88 -6.10 5.89 3.62
C PHE A 88 -6.92 6.48 4.78
N ILE A 89 -7.94 7.27 4.47
CA ILE A 89 -8.83 7.84 5.49
C ILE A 89 -9.51 6.72 6.28
N ASN A 90 -10.02 5.69 5.59
CA ASN A 90 -10.63 4.56 6.25
C ASN A 90 -9.64 3.78 7.13
N ALA A 91 -8.40 3.60 6.69
CA ALA A 91 -7.36 2.97 7.51
C ALA A 91 -7.05 3.80 8.77
N SER A 92 -6.86 5.12 8.63
CA SER A 92 -6.62 6.02 9.77
C SER A 92 -7.79 6.08 10.74
N LEU A 93 -9.04 6.09 10.25
CA LEU A 93 -10.22 6.05 11.10
C LEU A 93 -10.38 4.72 11.83
N ASN A 94 -10.07 3.60 11.16
CA ASN A 94 -10.12 2.28 11.75
C ASN A 94 -9.05 2.09 12.83
N GLU A 95 -7.86 2.68 12.63
CA GLU A 95 -6.77 2.70 13.62
C GLU A 95 -7.13 3.51 14.87
N VAL A 96 -7.72 4.70 14.70
CA VAL A 96 -8.04 5.60 15.83
C VAL A 96 -9.30 5.18 16.59
N SER A 97 -10.28 4.59 15.90
CA SER A 97 -11.66 4.64 16.38
C SER A 97 -12.35 3.29 16.63
N GLY A 98 -11.69 2.16 16.34
CA GLY A 98 -12.11 0.80 16.75
C GLY A 98 -13.41 0.23 16.15
N SER A 99 -14.42 1.07 15.88
CA SER A 99 -15.55 0.87 14.96
C SER A 99 -16.45 2.10 15.08
N VAL A 100 -16.38 3.04 14.13
CA VAL A 100 -17.32 4.17 14.08
C VAL A 100 -18.60 3.71 13.39
N SER A 101 -19.77 4.12 13.90
CA SER A 101 -21.04 3.92 13.20
C SER A 101 -20.97 4.49 11.78
N ASP A 102 -21.50 3.76 10.79
CA ASP A 102 -21.32 4.05 9.36
C ASP A 102 -21.81 5.46 8.96
N GLY A 103 -22.77 6.02 9.71
CA GLY A 103 -23.29 7.37 9.56
C GLY A 103 -22.31 8.48 10.02
N ASP A 104 -21.65 8.29 11.16
CA ASP A 104 -20.66 9.23 11.69
C ASP A 104 -19.33 9.14 10.93
N ALA A 105 -19.03 7.98 10.36
CA ALA A 105 -17.86 7.79 9.53
C ALA A 105 -17.86 8.75 8.32
N SER A 106 -19.04 9.06 7.75
CA SER A 106 -19.13 9.96 6.58
C SER A 106 -18.82 11.42 6.92
N SER A 107 -19.36 11.94 8.02
CA SER A 107 -19.12 13.31 8.48
C SER A 107 -17.66 13.50 8.93
N VAL A 108 -17.11 12.50 9.64
CA VAL A 108 -15.70 12.51 10.06
C VAL A 108 -14.77 12.43 8.84
N ARG A 109 -15.08 11.61 7.84
CA ARG A 109 -14.33 11.59 6.55
C ARG A 109 -14.34 12.95 5.87
N ALA A 110 -15.49 13.62 5.81
CA ALA A 110 -15.60 14.94 5.19
C ALA A 110 -14.76 15.99 5.94
N ALA A 111 -14.87 16.03 7.27
CA ALA A 111 -14.09 16.93 8.12
C ALA A 111 -12.57 16.69 8.00
N PHE A 112 -12.15 15.43 7.93
CA PHE A 112 -10.75 15.06 7.71
C PHE A 112 -10.23 15.57 6.35
N ARG A 113 -11.01 15.39 5.27
CA ARG A 113 -10.63 15.90 3.94
C ARG A 113 -10.48 17.41 3.95
N ASP A 114 -11.39 18.13 4.61
CA ASP A 114 -11.28 19.59 4.74
C ASP A 114 -10.06 20.02 5.53
N HIS A 115 -9.72 19.29 6.60
CA HIS A 115 -8.51 19.54 7.36
C HIS A 115 -7.25 19.39 6.49
N ILE A 116 -7.13 18.29 5.75
CA ILE A 116 -5.99 18.05 4.85
C ILE A 116 -5.92 19.13 3.76
N ARG A 117 -7.05 19.50 3.14
CA ARG A 117 -7.08 20.58 2.13
C ARG A 117 -6.57 21.90 2.71
N ARG A 118 -7.02 22.29 3.91
CA ARG A 118 -6.55 23.53 4.57
C ARG A 118 -5.06 23.49 4.86
N LEU A 119 -4.57 22.37 5.39
CA LEU A 119 -3.15 22.20 5.71
C LEU A 119 -2.27 22.28 4.47
N VAL A 120 -2.68 21.64 3.37
CA VAL A 120 -1.95 21.67 2.10
C VAL A 120 -1.99 23.08 1.49
N ARG A 121 -3.15 23.77 1.47
CA ARG A 121 -3.23 25.16 1.00
C ARG A 121 -2.32 26.11 1.78
N ALA A 122 -2.30 25.98 3.11
CA ALA A 122 -1.42 26.78 3.97
C ALA A 122 0.07 26.52 3.65
N ARG A 123 0.43 25.26 3.38
CA ARG A 123 1.80 24.90 3.02
C ARG A 123 2.20 25.35 1.62
N VAL A 124 1.28 25.25 0.65
CA VAL A 124 1.50 25.75 -0.73
C VAL A 124 1.61 27.27 -0.76
N ALA A 125 0.89 27.98 0.11
CA ALA A 125 1.07 29.43 0.25
C ALA A 125 2.47 29.82 0.77
N LEU A 126 3.14 28.91 1.49
CA LEU A 126 4.49 29.12 2.04
C LEU A 126 5.61 28.59 1.13
N VAL A 127 5.33 27.57 0.31
CA VAL A 127 6.29 26.95 -0.60
C VAL A 127 5.92 27.33 -2.02
N GLU A 128 6.78 28.10 -2.68
CA GLU A 128 6.57 28.53 -4.06
C GLU A 128 6.47 27.31 -5.00
N ALA A 129 5.36 27.27 -5.75
CA ALA A 129 5.03 26.39 -6.88
C ALA A 129 4.73 24.91 -6.59
N ALA A 130 3.49 24.64 -6.15
CA ALA A 130 2.78 23.45 -6.62
C ALA A 130 2.22 23.74 -8.02
N ASP A 131 2.96 23.37 -9.07
CA ASP A 131 2.53 23.52 -10.45
C ASP A 131 1.29 22.62 -10.71
N PRO A 132 0.09 23.19 -10.96
CA PRO A 132 -1.14 22.42 -11.11
C PRO A 132 -1.13 21.52 -12.35
N GLU A 133 -0.36 21.88 -13.38
CA GLU A 133 -0.23 21.10 -14.62
C GLU A 133 0.56 19.82 -14.41
N ARG A 134 1.53 19.82 -13.48
CA ARG A 134 2.29 18.61 -13.12
C ARG A 134 1.52 17.68 -12.20
N TYR A 135 0.62 18.23 -11.37
CA TYR A 135 -0.08 17.49 -10.33
C TYR A 135 -1.60 17.69 -10.41
N THR A 136 -2.18 17.37 -11.56
CA THR A 136 -3.62 17.53 -11.85
C THR A 136 -4.53 16.89 -10.80
N ASN A 137 -4.19 15.68 -10.33
CA ASN A 137 -4.94 14.98 -9.28
C ASN A 137 -4.94 15.75 -7.95
N ALA A 138 -3.82 16.38 -7.61
CA ALA A 138 -3.72 17.17 -6.39
C ALA A 138 -4.48 18.49 -6.52
N ALA A 139 -4.40 19.16 -7.67
CA ALA A 139 -5.14 20.37 -7.97
C ALA A 139 -6.66 20.14 -7.88
N SER A 140 -7.17 19.07 -8.52
CA SER A 140 -8.58 18.68 -8.45
C SER A 140 -9.03 18.39 -7.01
N PHE A 141 -8.23 17.65 -6.24
CA PHE A 141 -8.53 17.35 -4.84
C PHE A 141 -8.65 18.63 -3.99
N LEU A 142 -7.77 19.61 -4.21
CA LEU A 142 -7.80 20.90 -3.52
C LEU A 142 -8.95 21.80 -3.97
N GLN A 143 -9.46 21.68 -5.20
CA GLN A 143 -10.56 22.49 -5.70
C GLN A 143 -11.94 21.95 -5.28
N SER A 144 -12.07 20.64 -5.07
CA SER A 144 -13.34 19.95 -4.78
C SER A 144 -14.16 20.42 -3.56
N SER A 145 -13.62 21.29 -2.69
CA SER A 145 -14.39 21.86 -1.55
C SER A 145 -14.91 23.28 -1.81
N SER A 146 -14.43 23.97 -2.85
CA SER A 146 -14.84 25.35 -3.13
C SER A 146 -16.23 25.39 -3.76
N GLU A 147 -16.54 24.44 -4.63
CA GLU A 147 -17.77 24.44 -5.44
C GLU A 147 -19.04 24.17 -4.62
N ILE A 148 -18.94 23.52 -3.46
CA ILE A 148 -20.11 23.27 -2.59
C ILE A 148 -20.58 24.56 -1.91
N SER A 149 -19.67 25.51 -1.66
CA SER A 149 -19.97 26.83 -1.10
C SER A 149 -20.62 27.77 -2.12
N GLU A 150 -20.15 27.73 -3.38
CA GLU A 150 -20.67 28.61 -4.43
C GLU A 150 -22.00 28.08 -5.02
N ALA A 151 -22.17 26.78 -5.13
CA ALA A 151 -23.42 26.17 -5.62
C ALA A 151 -24.61 26.34 -4.66
N GLN A 152 -24.37 26.54 -3.36
CA GLN A 152 -25.43 26.87 -2.39
C GLN A 152 -25.79 28.37 -2.37
N THR A 153 -24.87 29.25 -2.78
CA THR A 153 -25.11 30.71 -2.77
C THR A 153 -25.80 31.18 -4.07
N ALA A 154 -25.71 30.41 -5.16
CA ALA A 154 -26.37 30.73 -6.44
C ALA A 154 -27.83 30.20 -6.56
N ARG A 155 -28.41 29.64 -5.50
CA ARG A 155 -29.78 29.08 -5.48
C ARG A 155 -30.74 29.78 -4.49
N CYS A 156 -30.36 30.95 -3.97
CA CYS A 156 -31.24 31.82 -3.18
C CYS A 156 -31.57 33.10 -3.96
#